data_AF-A0A9W7AVC9-F1
#
_entry.id   AF-A0A9W7AVC9-F1
#
_cell.length_a   1.000
_cell.length_b   1.000
_cell.length_c   1.000
_cell.angle_alpha   90.00
_cell.angle_beta   90.00
_cell.angle_gamma   90.00
#
_symmetry.space_group_name_H-M   'P 1'
#
loop_
_entity.id
_entity.type
_entity.pdbx_description
1 polymer ?
#
loop_
_entity_poly.entity_id
_entity_poly.type
_entity_poly.pdbx_seq_one_letter_code
_entity_poly.pdbx_strand_id
1 'polypeptide(L)'
;MGKDSKKKKENNSNANRQLFDAAATEQVIESNSIMAQFVKMPTGTQLITLFLFNTALVFLSGIATLPWLTEYDKANDTANGDNVLSITVATVYFQVIAGFMLQYMSLNFFDGGPNALLFATFLMLLTFAKHIFADDLIPPKAMMVLSVGLTASLIYSESIGRKAFIAFHGLNALAFFYTPQTPLLATFPHIAPGSDTHRIGLHFFEVFAVMEVVIAWMALQNSSKECLAYSFLLVFTAMAWHAVDGSRGPPVPVVFFCGEKLRGAKRRATNMIFKLVIRMR
;
A
#
# COMPACT_ATOMS: atom_id res chain seq x y z
N MET A 1 -18.28 20.69 -51.75
CA MET A 1 -18.73 21.00 -50.37
C MET A 1 -18.10 20.01 -49.37
N GLY A 2 -16.84 20.17 -48.95
CA GLY A 2 -16.20 19.14 -48.13
C GLY A 2 -14.90 19.51 -47.40
N LYS A 3 -14.68 20.79 -47.06
CA LYS A 3 -13.45 21.22 -46.37
C LYS A 3 -13.64 21.75 -44.93
N ASP A 4 -14.87 21.88 -44.43
CA ASP A 4 -15.11 22.51 -43.12
C ASP A 4 -15.23 21.55 -41.91
N SER A 5 -15.25 20.23 -42.09
CA SER A 5 -15.42 19.30 -40.96
C SER A 5 -14.14 19.05 -40.13
N LYS A 6 -12.95 19.37 -40.64
CA LYS A 6 -11.68 19.14 -39.92
C LYS A 6 -11.33 20.22 -38.90
N LYS A 7 -11.68 21.50 -39.15
CA LYS A 7 -11.38 22.62 -38.25
C LYS A 7 -12.12 22.54 -36.90
N LYS A 8 -13.30 21.93 -36.88
CA LYS A 8 -14.11 21.78 -35.65
C LYS A 8 -13.57 20.73 -34.68
N LYS A 9 -12.87 19.70 -35.18
CA LYS A 9 -12.26 18.65 -34.34
C LYS A 9 -10.98 19.12 -33.63
N GLU A 10 -10.15 19.93 -34.29
CA GLU A 10 -8.91 20.45 -33.67
C GLU A 10 -9.19 21.49 -32.58
N ASN A 11 -10.20 22.35 -32.76
CA ASN A 11 -10.58 23.33 -31.72
C ASN A 11 -11.13 22.66 -30.45
N ASN A 12 -11.91 21.57 -30.56
CA ASN A 12 -12.39 20.83 -29.39
C ASN A 12 -11.27 20.07 -28.66
N SER A 13 -10.22 19.63 -29.38
CA SER A 13 -9.06 18.96 -28.76
C SER A 13 -8.24 19.92 -27.88
N ASN A 14 -8.08 21.17 -28.31
CA ASN A 14 -7.32 22.16 -27.53
C ASN A 14 -8.10 22.68 -26.31
N ALA A 15 -9.41 22.87 -26.44
CA ALA A 15 -10.27 23.24 -25.31
C ALA A 15 -10.29 22.16 -24.21
N ASN A 16 -10.38 20.87 -24.60
CA ASN A 16 -10.31 19.77 -23.65
C ASN A 16 -8.94 19.69 -22.96
N ARG A 17 -7.83 19.91 -23.68
CA ARG A 17 -6.49 19.97 -23.07
C ARG A 17 -6.37 21.06 -22.01
N GLN A 18 -6.85 22.27 -22.30
CA GLN A 18 -6.81 23.39 -21.37
C GLN A 18 -7.65 23.13 -20.11
N LEU A 19 -8.81 22.48 -20.25
CA LEU A 19 -9.63 22.06 -19.11
C LEU A 19 -8.92 21.01 -18.23
N PHE A 20 -8.25 20.03 -18.83
CA PHE A 20 -7.46 19.05 -18.07
C PHE A 20 -6.25 19.68 -17.38
N ASP A 21 -5.57 20.61 -18.04
CA ASP A 21 -4.41 21.31 -17.46
C ASP A 21 -4.85 22.24 -16.31
N ALA A 22 -5.99 22.93 -16.43
CA ALA A 22 -6.55 23.75 -15.37
C ALA A 22 -6.98 22.92 -14.15
N ALA A 23 -7.70 21.82 -14.36
CA ALA A 23 -8.14 20.92 -13.28
C ALA A 23 -6.93 20.27 -12.55
N ALA A 24 -5.90 19.87 -13.28
CA ALA A 24 -4.67 19.36 -12.69
C ALA A 24 -3.93 20.43 -11.88
N THR A 25 -3.97 21.69 -12.32
CA THR A 25 -3.34 22.81 -11.61
C THR A 25 -4.09 23.15 -10.33
N GLU A 26 -5.43 23.19 -10.37
CA GLU A 26 -6.29 23.46 -9.22
C GLU A 26 -6.15 22.38 -8.14
N GLN A 27 -6.12 21.10 -8.54
CA GLN A 27 -5.91 19.98 -7.63
C GLN A 27 -4.53 19.98 -6.97
N VAL A 28 -3.50 20.46 -7.69
CA VAL A 28 -2.14 20.65 -7.13
C VAL A 28 -2.12 21.81 -6.12
N ILE A 29 -2.82 22.91 -6.40
CA ILE A 29 -2.91 24.07 -5.48
C ILE A 29 -3.64 23.66 -4.19
N GLU A 30 -4.74 22.92 -4.30
CA GLU A 30 -5.53 22.48 -3.15
C GLU A 30 -4.78 21.40 -2.32
N SER A 31 -4.12 20.45 -2.98
CA SER A 31 -3.24 19.50 -2.29
C SER A 31 -2.09 20.21 -1.56
N ASN A 32 -1.56 21.30 -2.11
CA ASN A 32 -0.51 22.08 -1.46
C ASN A 32 -1.04 22.88 -0.25
N SER A 33 -2.31 23.31 -0.27
CA SER A 33 -2.90 24.09 0.83
C SER A 33 -3.18 23.21 2.05
N ILE A 34 -3.74 22.01 1.86
CA ILE A 34 -4.00 21.03 2.93
C ILE A 34 -2.69 20.59 3.57
N MET A 35 -1.68 20.30 2.75
CA MET A 35 -0.36 19.89 3.23
C MET A 35 0.35 21.03 3.98
N ALA A 36 0.27 22.26 3.49
CA ALA A 36 0.84 23.42 4.18
C ALA A 36 0.15 23.67 5.54
N GLN A 37 -1.14 23.38 5.66
CA GLN A 37 -1.85 23.44 6.94
C GLN A 37 -1.42 22.31 7.87
N PHE A 38 -1.32 21.07 7.38
CA PHE A 38 -0.90 19.92 8.17
C PHE A 38 0.50 20.10 8.77
N VAL A 39 1.48 20.53 7.98
CA VAL A 39 2.86 20.77 8.44
C VAL A 39 2.93 21.87 9.50
N LYS A 40 2.00 22.83 9.49
CA LYS A 40 1.92 23.91 10.51
C LYS A 40 1.24 23.48 11.80
N MET A 41 0.58 22.32 11.86
CA MET A 41 -0.05 21.84 13.08
C MET A 41 1.01 21.48 14.14
N PRO A 42 0.72 21.63 15.45
CA PRO A 42 1.57 21.06 16.50
C PRO A 42 1.77 19.56 16.29
N THR A 43 2.96 19.04 16.60
CA THR A 43 3.30 17.62 16.38
C THR A 43 2.28 16.66 16.98
N GLY A 44 1.77 16.93 18.19
CA GLY A 44 0.72 16.11 18.81
C GLY A 44 -0.57 16.05 17.98
N THR A 45 -0.98 17.18 17.40
CA THR A 45 -2.16 17.27 16.53
C THR A 45 -1.93 16.58 15.18
N GLN A 46 -0.71 16.63 14.65
CA GLN A 46 -0.33 15.88 13.44
C GLN A 46 -0.48 14.37 13.67
N LEU A 47 0.03 13.87 14.81
CA LEU A 47 -0.06 12.46 15.18
C LEU A 47 -1.51 12.00 15.35
N ILE A 48 -2.36 12.79 16.03
CA ILE A 48 -3.78 12.45 16.22
C ILE A 48 -4.54 12.47 14.89
N THR A 49 -4.33 13.50 14.08
CA THR A 49 -4.98 13.61 12.76
C THR A 49 -4.62 12.42 11.87
N LEU A 50 -3.35 12.03 11.85
CA LEU A 50 -2.93 10.87 11.09
C LEU A 50 -3.38 9.54 11.70
N PHE A 51 -3.50 9.43 13.04
CA PHE A 51 -4.10 8.26 13.68
C PHE A 51 -5.56 8.07 13.24
N LEU A 52 -6.35 9.14 13.29
CA LEU A 52 -7.75 9.12 12.86
C LEU A 52 -7.86 8.85 11.36
N PHE A 53 -7.01 9.48 10.55
CA PHE A 53 -6.98 9.26 9.10
C PHE A 53 -6.56 7.83 8.74
N ASN A 54 -5.53 7.27 9.38
CA ASN A 54 -5.11 5.89 9.21
C ASN A 54 -6.22 4.91 9.60
N THR A 55 -6.79 5.09 10.79
CA THR A 55 -7.88 4.24 11.27
C THR A 55 -9.08 4.30 10.33
N ALA A 56 -9.44 5.49 9.86
CA ALA A 56 -10.51 5.68 8.89
C ALA A 56 -10.19 5.02 7.54
N LEU A 57 -8.99 5.19 6.99
CA LEU A 57 -8.59 4.57 5.73
C LEU A 57 -8.54 3.05 5.80
N VAL A 58 -7.98 2.50 6.88
CA VAL A 58 -7.97 1.06 7.12
C VAL A 58 -9.40 0.55 7.22
N PHE A 59 -10.26 1.19 8.01
CA PHE A 59 -11.67 0.78 8.14
C PHE A 59 -12.44 0.88 6.81
N LEU A 60 -12.31 2.01 6.10
CA LEU A 60 -12.93 2.25 4.80
C LEU A 60 -12.42 1.29 3.73
N SER A 61 -11.15 0.87 3.78
CA SER A 61 -10.61 -0.11 2.84
C SER A 61 -11.35 -1.45 2.94
N GLY A 62 -11.67 -1.90 4.16
CA GLY A 62 -12.46 -3.11 4.38
C GLY A 62 -13.88 -2.99 3.82
N ILE A 63 -14.53 -1.85 4.08
CA ILE A 63 -15.88 -1.57 3.53
C ILE A 63 -15.84 -1.54 2.00
N ALA A 64 -14.86 -0.88 1.40
CA ALA A 64 -14.73 -0.73 -0.04
C ALA A 64 -14.47 -2.08 -0.75
N THR A 65 -13.82 -3.02 -0.07
CA THR A 65 -13.57 -4.37 -0.62
C THR A 65 -14.74 -5.33 -0.46
N LEU A 66 -15.68 -5.05 0.44
CA LEU A 66 -16.78 -5.95 0.80
C LEU A 66 -17.69 -6.32 -0.39
N PRO A 67 -18.11 -5.39 -1.28
CA PRO A 67 -18.94 -5.74 -2.43
C PRO A 67 -18.24 -6.72 -3.38
N TRP A 68 -16.94 -6.52 -3.62
CA TRP A 68 -16.14 -7.38 -4.48
C TRP A 68 -15.93 -8.76 -3.86
N LEU A 69 -15.61 -8.82 -2.57
CA LEU A 69 -15.49 -10.10 -1.85
C LEU A 69 -16.79 -10.90 -1.89
N THR A 70 -17.92 -10.21 -1.76
CA THR A 70 -19.25 -10.83 -1.85
C THR A 70 -19.54 -11.35 -3.27
N GLU A 71 -19.07 -10.65 -4.31
CA GLU A 71 -19.23 -11.08 -5.70
C GLU A 71 -18.30 -12.24 -6.06
N TYR A 72 -17.04 -12.21 -5.59
CA TYR A 72 -16.10 -13.31 -5.71
C TYR A 72 -16.65 -14.59 -5.06
N ASP A 73 -17.26 -14.47 -3.88
CA ASP A 73 -17.89 -15.59 -3.17
C ASP A 73 -19.02 -16.22 -3.99
N LYS A 74 -19.91 -15.37 -4.54
CA LYS A 74 -21.02 -15.82 -5.42
C LYS A 74 -20.53 -16.51 -6.69
N ALA A 75 -19.39 -16.08 -7.25
CA ALA A 75 -18.86 -16.62 -8.49
C ALA A 75 -18.15 -17.98 -8.32
N ASN A 76 -17.70 -18.31 -7.11
CA ASN A 76 -16.93 -19.53 -6.84
C ASN A 76 -17.74 -20.66 -6.15
N ASP A 77 -19.05 -20.47 -5.97
CA ASP A 77 -20.03 -21.48 -5.53
C ASP A 77 -19.60 -22.30 -4.30
N THR A 78 -18.91 -21.65 -3.36
CA THR A 78 -18.35 -22.29 -2.17
C THR A 78 -19.42 -22.44 -1.08
N ALA A 79 -20.48 -23.22 -1.29
CA ALA A 79 -21.65 -23.31 -0.40
C ALA A 79 -21.44 -23.85 1.05
N ASN A 80 -20.22 -23.84 1.60
CA ASN A 80 -19.89 -24.29 2.96
C ASN A 80 -19.32 -23.13 3.79
N GLY A 81 -19.44 -23.19 5.13
CA GLY A 81 -19.05 -22.12 6.07
C GLY A 81 -17.61 -21.57 5.98
N ASP A 82 -16.77 -22.11 5.11
CA ASP A 82 -15.49 -21.53 4.67
C ASP A 82 -15.63 -20.14 4.00
N ASN A 83 -16.80 -19.78 3.46
CA ASN A 83 -17.04 -18.48 2.78
C ASN A 83 -16.93 -17.27 3.69
N VAL A 84 -17.53 -17.37 4.86
CA VAL A 84 -17.50 -16.26 5.81
C VAL A 84 -16.06 -16.04 6.27
N LEU A 85 -15.33 -17.14 6.50
CA LEU A 85 -13.93 -17.08 6.90
C LEU A 85 -13.02 -16.53 5.78
N SER A 86 -13.24 -16.91 4.52
CA SER A 86 -12.45 -16.42 3.38
C SER A 86 -12.62 -14.90 3.19
N ILE A 87 -13.86 -14.40 3.28
CA ILE A 87 -14.18 -12.97 3.21
C ILE A 87 -13.54 -12.23 4.39
N THR A 88 -13.62 -12.77 5.61
CA THR A 88 -13.00 -12.16 6.79
C THR A 88 -11.48 -12.07 6.63
N VAL A 89 -10.83 -13.18 6.26
CA VAL A 89 -9.37 -13.24 6.06
C VAL A 89 -8.93 -12.24 5.00
N ALA A 90 -9.60 -12.21 3.85
CA ALA A 90 -9.28 -11.28 2.78
C ALA A 90 -9.50 -9.81 3.20
N THR A 91 -10.61 -9.51 3.90
CA THR A 91 -10.90 -8.16 4.41
C THR A 91 -9.79 -7.67 5.35
N VAL A 92 -9.39 -8.51 6.31
CA VAL A 92 -8.31 -8.20 7.25
C VAL A 92 -7.01 -7.97 6.51
N TYR A 93 -6.68 -8.80 5.52
CA TYR A 93 -5.44 -8.60 4.77
C TYR A 93 -5.45 -7.37 3.86
N PHE A 94 -6.58 -6.97 3.28
CA PHE A 94 -6.69 -5.67 2.61
C PHE A 94 -6.44 -4.49 3.54
N GLN A 95 -6.94 -4.59 4.77
CA GLN A 95 -6.71 -3.58 5.81
C GLN A 95 -5.23 -3.49 6.19
N VAL A 96 -4.53 -4.62 6.25
CA VAL A 96 -3.07 -4.65 6.45
C VAL A 96 -2.33 -4.04 5.26
N ILE A 97 -2.73 -4.33 4.01
CA ILE A 97 -2.18 -3.67 2.81
C ILE A 97 -2.33 -2.15 2.92
N ALA A 98 -3.51 -1.66 3.33
CA ALA A 98 -3.74 -0.23 3.52
C ALA A 98 -2.80 0.37 4.57
N GLY A 99 -2.55 -0.36 5.67
CA GLY A 99 -1.55 0.01 6.67
C GLY A 99 -0.14 0.13 6.10
N PHE A 100 0.31 -0.84 5.30
CA PHE A 100 1.61 -0.77 4.62
C PHE A 100 1.70 0.39 3.61
N MET A 101 0.62 0.67 2.87
CA MET A 101 0.58 1.82 1.96
C MET A 101 0.76 3.15 2.70
N LEU A 102 0.18 3.27 3.90
CA LEU A 102 0.38 4.44 4.74
C LEU A 102 1.81 4.55 5.27
N GLN A 103 2.45 3.42 5.60
CA GLN A 103 3.87 3.40 5.95
C GLN A 103 4.74 3.89 4.78
N TYR A 104 4.44 3.51 3.54
CA TYR A 104 5.13 4.09 2.38
C TYR A 104 4.93 5.59 2.31
N MET A 105 3.68 6.04 2.42
CA MET A 105 3.36 7.45 2.35
C MET A 105 4.14 8.23 3.41
N SER A 106 4.21 7.76 4.65
CA SER A 106 4.96 8.44 5.71
C SER A 106 6.46 8.48 5.46
N LEU A 107 7.04 7.40 4.96
CA LEU A 107 8.46 7.37 4.59
C LEU A 107 8.81 8.42 3.53
N ASN A 108 7.87 8.75 2.64
CA ASN A 108 8.06 9.81 1.64
C ASN A 108 7.75 11.21 2.17
N PHE A 109 6.67 11.36 2.94
CA PHE A 109 6.22 12.68 3.40
C PHE A 109 7.21 13.35 4.36
N PHE A 110 7.98 12.55 5.10
CA PHE A 110 8.96 13.04 6.07
C PHE A 110 10.41 12.81 5.59
N ASP A 111 10.62 12.78 4.25
CA ASP A 111 11.94 12.69 3.59
C ASP A 111 12.86 11.56 4.12
N GLY A 112 12.27 10.44 4.53
CA GLY A 112 13.01 9.27 5.01
C GLY A 112 13.85 9.47 6.27
N GLY A 113 13.69 10.59 6.99
CA GLY A 113 14.41 10.89 8.24
C GLY A 113 13.96 10.04 9.44
N PRO A 114 14.53 10.27 10.64
CA PRO A 114 14.20 9.48 11.83
C PRO A 114 12.72 9.57 12.21
N ASN A 115 12.11 10.76 12.04
CA ASN A 115 10.67 10.94 12.23
C ASN A 115 9.85 10.12 11.24
N ALA A 116 10.32 9.97 10.00
CA ALA A 116 9.63 9.16 8.99
C ALA A 116 9.59 7.68 9.39
N LEU A 117 10.72 7.15 9.87
CA LEU A 117 10.87 5.76 10.34
C LEU A 117 10.05 5.50 11.60
N LEU A 118 10.08 6.43 12.58
CA LEU A 118 9.26 6.37 13.77
C LEU A 118 7.78 6.39 13.42
N PHE A 119 7.40 7.26 12.47
CA PHE A 119 6.02 7.38 12.04
C PHE A 119 5.53 6.13 11.30
N ALA A 120 6.35 5.56 10.42
CA ALA A 120 6.04 4.28 9.76
C ALA A 120 5.85 3.15 10.80
N THR A 121 6.76 3.04 11.77
CA THR A 121 6.63 2.07 12.87
C THR A 121 5.35 2.30 13.68
N PHE A 122 5.01 3.56 13.95
CA PHE A 122 3.78 3.90 14.65
C PHE A 122 2.53 3.46 13.86
N LEU A 123 2.46 3.72 12.56
CA LEU A 123 1.35 3.26 11.71
C LEU A 123 1.16 1.73 11.76
N MET A 124 2.25 0.96 11.78
CA MET A 124 2.19 -0.48 11.97
C MET A 124 1.60 -0.87 13.34
N LEU A 125 2.06 -0.23 14.43
CA LEU A 125 1.53 -0.45 15.77
C LEU A 125 0.04 -0.09 15.86
N LEU A 126 -0.40 0.93 15.13
CA LEU A 126 -1.81 1.29 15.03
C LEU A 126 -2.62 0.23 14.28
N THR A 127 -2.08 -0.33 13.20
CA THR A 127 -2.70 -1.47 12.51
C THR A 127 -2.84 -2.65 13.47
N PHE A 128 -1.82 -2.96 14.26
CA PHE A 128 -1.90 -3.99 15.31
C PHE A 128 -2.99 -3.68 16.33
N ALA A 129 -3.00 -2.47 16.87
CA ALA A 129 -4.00 -2.04 17.84
C ALA A 129 -5.42 -2.17 17.27
N LYS A 130 -5.64 -1.76 16.01
CA LYS A 130 -6.92 -1.91 15.34
C LYS A 130 -7.36 -3.37 15.31
N HIS A 131 -6.50 -4.29 14.86
CA HIS A 131 -6.88 -5.70 14.75
C HIS A 131 -7.13 -6.35 16.11
N ILE A 132 -6.39 -5.96 17.14
CA ILE A 132 -6.60 -6.43 18.53
C ILE A 132 -7.95 -5.95 19.07
N PHE A 133 -8.28 -4.66 18.91
CA PHE A 133 -9.47 -4.06 19.55
C PHE A 133 -10.75 -4.14 18.72
N ALA A 134 -10.66 -4.22 17.39
CA ALA A 134 -11.82 -4.18 16.50
C ALA A 134 -12.17 -5.53 15.90
N ASP A 135 -11.18 -6.42 15.71
CA ASP A 135 -11.40 -7.72 15.06
C ASP A 135 -11.13 -8.91 16.01
N ASP A 136 -10.73 -8.65 17.26
CA ASP A 136 -10.27 -9.66 18.23
C ASP A 136 -9.13 -10.56 17.69
N LEU A 137 -8.33 -10.03 16.77
CA LEU A 137 -7.20 -10.73 16.15
C LEU A 137 -5.89 -10.29 16.79
N ILE A 138 -5.17 -11.25 17.35
CA ILE A 138 -3.86 -11.01 17.95
C ILE A 138 -2.78 -11.18 16.86
N PRO A 139 -2.00 -10.13 16.54
CA PRO A 139 -0.87 -10.25 15.63
C PRO A 139 0.18 -11.23 16.17
N PRO A 140 1.06 -11.79 15.32
CA PRO A 140 2.13 -12.66 15.78
C PRO A 140 2.97 -12.01 16.89
N LYS A 141 3.10 -12.68 18.04
CA LYS A 141 3.78 -12.14 19.24
C LYS A 141 5.20 -11.64 18.93
N ALA A 142 5.94 -12.36 18.10
CA ALA A 142 7.28 -11.98 17.68
C ALA A 142 7.30 -10.61 16.99
N MET A 143 6.34 -10.33 16.10
CA MET A 143 6.23 -9.03 15.43
C MET A 143 5.93 -7.91 16.41
N MET A 144 5.00 -8.13 17.34
CA MET A 144 4.68 -7.12 18.35
C MET A 144 5.90 -6.75 19.21
N VAL A 145 6.63 -7.74 19.72
CA VAL A 145 7.82 -7.52 20.56
C VAL A 145 8.93 -6.83 19.77
N LEU A 146 9.22 -7.30 18.56
CA LEU A 146 10.24 -6.70 17.70
C LEU A 146 9.88 -5.27 17.29
N SER A 147 8.59 -4.96 17.10
CA SER A 147 8.12 -3.60 16.77
C SER A 147 8.30 -2.61 17.91
N VAL A 148 8.14 -3.07 19.16
CA VAL A 148 8.44 -2.26 20.35
C VAL A 148 9.96 -2.03 20.47
N GLY A 149 10.77 -3.08 20.28
CA GLY A 149 12.23 -2.97 20.26
C GLY A 149 12.74 -2.05 19.14
N LEU A 150 12.10 -2.09 17.97
CA LEU A 150 12.35 -1.19 16.85
C LEU A 150 12.05 0.26 17.23
N THR A 151 10.87 0.51 17.82
CA THR A 151 10.50 1.86 18.31
C THR A 151 11.55 2.39 19.29
N ALA A 152 11.97 1.57 20.27
CA ALA A 152 13.01 1.96 21.23
C ALA A 152 14.35 2.27 20.55
N SER A 153 14.74 1.45 19.57
CA SER A 153 15.99 1.64 18.80
C SER A 153 15.98 2.94 17.99
N LEU A 154 14.83 3.28 17.39
CA LEU A 154 14.64 4.52 16.63
C LEU A 154 14.65 5.78 17.51
N ILE A 155 14.14 5.70 18.74
CA ILE A 155 14.23 6.79 19.73
C ILE A 155 15.67 6.96 20.22
N TYR A 156 16.39 5.86 20.41
CA TYR A 156 17.75 5.89 20.96
C TYR A 156 18.78 6.47 19.97
N SER A 157 18.77 6.02 18.72
CA SER A 157 19.75 6.46 17.71
C SER A 157 19.20 6.25 16.31
N GLU A 158 19.24 7.28 15.47
CA GLU A 158 18.81 7.14 14.07
C GLU A 158 19.60 6.06 13.33
N SER A 159 20.93 6.00 13.50
CA SER A 159 21.76 5.04 12.74
C SER A 159 21.44 3.59 13.13
N ILE A 160 21.32 3.33 14.43
CA ILE A 160 20.97 2.00 14.94
C ILE A 160 19.52 1.67 14.60
N GLY A 161 18.61 2.61 14.85
CA GLY A 161 17.19 2.48 14.57
C GLY A 161 16.89 2.23 13.10
N ARG A 162 17.57 2.91 12.16
CA ARG A 162 17.43 2.66 10.72
C ARG A 162 17.92 1.26 10.34
N LYS A 163 19.06 0.81 10.87
CA LYS A 163 19.54 -0.57 10.66
C LYS A 163 18.55 -1.60 11.22
N ALA A 164 18.03 -1.35 12.42
CA ALA A 164 17.01 -2.19 13.04
C ALA A 164 15.70 -2.20 12.22
N PHE A 165 15.30 -1.05 11.65
CA PHE A 165 14.13 -0.92 10.78
C PHE A 165 14.29 -1.76 9.52
N ILE A 166 15.41 -1.59 8.82
CA ILE A 166 15.74 -2.36 7.62
C ILE A 166 15.81 -3.86 7.95
N ALA A 167 16.46 -4.25 9.05
CA ALA A 167 16.56 -5.64 9.47
C ALA A 167 15.20 -6.23 9.85
N PHE A 168 14.35 -5.48 10.57
CA PHE A 168 13.02 -5.90 10.96
C PHE A 168 12.14 -6.20 9.73
N HIS A 169 12.03 -5.23 8.80
CA HIS A 169 11.25 -5.41 7.58
C HIS A 169 11.86 -6.48 6.67
N GLY A 170 13.19 -6.55 6.57
CA GLY A 170 13.88 -7.62 5.83
C GLY A 170 13.63 -9.02 6.39
N LEU A 171 13.67 -9.19 7.72
CA LEU A 171 13.38 -10.48 8.37
C LEU A 171 11.92 -10.88 8.21
N ASN A 172 10.97 -9.93 8.32
CA ASN A 172 9.55 -10.20 8.06
C ASN A 172 9.32 -10.62 6.61
N ALA A 173 9.96 -9.94 5.65
CA ALA A 173 9.90 -10.34 4.25
C ALA A 173 10.38 -11.79 4.04
N LEU A 174 11.50 -12.17 4.65
CA LEU A 174 12.00 -13.54 4.58
C LEU A 174 11.01 -14.53 5.21
N ALA A 175 10.46 -14.21 6.38
CA ALA A 175 9.46 -15.07 7.03
C ALA A 175 8.20 -15.24 6.16
N PHE A 176 7.77 -14.19 5.46
CA PHE A 176 6.62 -14.22 4.56
C PHE A 176 6.89 -14.96 3.25
N PHE A 177 8.11 -14.89 2.71
CA PHE A 177 8.46 -15.68 1.52
C PHE A 177 8.66 -17.17 1.83
N TYR A 178 9.37 -17.51 2.91
CA TYR A 178 9.79 -18.88 3.17
C TYR A 178 8.81 -19.67 4.04
N THR A 179 8.10 -18.99 4.94
CA THR A 179 7.20 -19.62 5.91
C THR A 179 5.86 -18.89 6.04
N PRO A 180 5.15 -18.56 4.93
CA PRO A 180 3.90 -17.78 4.98
C PRO A 180 2.77 -18.46 5.79
N GLN A 181 2.82 -19.78 5.93
CA GLN A 181 1.83 -20.54 6.71
C GLN A 181 1.92 -20.25 8.21
N THR A 182 3.12 -20.01 8.74
CA THR A 182 3.32 -19.80 10.18
C THR A 182 2.56 -18.56 10.69
N PRO A 183 2.71 -17.36 10.10
CA PRO A 183 1.92 -16.21 10.53
C PRO A 183 0.43 -16.35 10.18
N LEU A 184 0.07 -16.98 9.07
CA LEU A 184 -1.33 -17.23 8.69
C LEU A 184 -2.06 -18.05 9.78
N LEU A 185 -1.49 -19.19 10.16
CA LEU A 185 -2.09 -20.09 11.14
C LEU A 185 -1.95 -19.56 12.58
N ALA A 186 -0.98 -18.69 12.85
CA ALA A 186 -0.90 -18.00 14.14
C ALA A 186 -2.06 -17.01 14.33
N THR A 187 -2.53 -16.37 13.25
CA THR A 187 -3.66 -15.43 13.29
C THR A 187 -5.00 -16.15 13.12
N PHE A 188 -5.06 -17.16 12.25
CA PHE A 188 -6.28 -17.93 11.96
C PHE A 188 -6.03 -19.44 12.10
N PRO A 189 -6.00 -19.97 13.33
CA PRO A 189 -5.60 -21.36 13.59
C PRO A 189 -6.58 -22.41 13.05
N HIS A 190 -7.80 -22.01 12.71
CA HIS A 190 -8.86 -22.91 12.24
C HIS A 190 -8.87 -23.11 10.72
N ILE A 191 -7.98 -22.44 9.97
CA ILE A 191 -7.90 -22.60 8.52
C ILE A 191 -7.36 -24.01 8.19
N ALA A 192 -8.17 -24.81 7.50
CA ALA A 192 -7.76 -26.14 7.04
C ALA A 192 -6.65 -26.05 5.98
N PRO A 193 -5.53 -26.78 6.12
CA PRO A 193 -4.48 -26.80 5.10
C PRO A 193 -5.02 -27.19 3.72
N GLY A 194 -4.72 -26.36 2.72
CA GLY A 194 -5.09 -26.61 1.32
C GLY A 194 -6.48 -26.09 0.91
N SER A 195 -7.30 -25.59 1.84
CA SER A 195 -8.57 -24.91 1.53
C SER A 195 -8.35 -23.64 0.70
N ASP A 196 -9.40 -23.13 0.07
CA ASP A 196 -9.28 -21.88 -0.70
C ASP A 196 -8.92 -20.70 0.21
N THR A 197 -9.45 -20.64 1.43
CA THR A 197 -9.07 -19.65 2.44
C THR A 197 -7.57 -19.73 2.78
N HIS A 198 -7.03 -20.95 2.91
CA HIS A 198 -5.60 -21.14 3.11
C HIS A 198 -4.80 -20.58 1.93
N ARG A 199 -5.17 -20.93 0.70
CA ARG A 199 -4.47 -20.46 -0.52
C ARG A 199 -4.54 -18.94 -0.69
N ILE A 200 -5.71 -18.34 -0.48
CA ILE A 200 -5.90 -16.89 -0.50
C ILE A 200 -4.99 -16.22 0.53
N GLY A 201 -4.96 -16.73 1.76
CA GLY A 201 -4.08 -16.23 2.81
C GLY A 201 -2.61 -16.25 2.40
N LEU A 202 -2.13 -17.36 1.82
CA LEU A 202 -0.73 -17.45 1.36
C LEU A 202 -0.38 -16.41 0.29
N HIS A 203 -1.28 -16.13 -0.66
CA HIS A 203 -1.04 -15.09 -1.67
C HIS A 203 -0.94 -13.69 -1.08
N PHE A 204 -1.73 -13.38 -0.05
CA PHE A 204 -1.60 -12.10 0.65
C PHE A 204 -0.24 -11.97 1.34
N PHE A 205 0.31 -13.04 1.90
CA PHE A 205 1.66 -13.01 2.48
C PHE A 205 2.76 -12.80 1.44
N GLU A 206 2.60 -13.28 0.21
CA GLU A 206 3.53 -12.95 -0.89
C GLU A 206 3.52 -11.44 -1.19
N VAL A 207 2.33 -10.83 -1.22
CA VAL A 207 2.18 -9.37 -1.37
C VAL A 207 2.82 -8.65 -0.18
N PHE A 208 2.56 -9.09 1.06
CA PHE A 208 3.20 -8.51 2.24
C PHE A 208 4.71 -8.63 2.20
N ALA A 209 5.26 -9.76 1.75
CA ALA A 209 6.70 -9.96 1.63
C ALA A 209 7.33 -8.94 0.67
N VAL A 210 6.72 -8.73 -0.51
CA VAL A 210 7.14 -7.68 -1.44
C VAL A 210 7.03 -6.31 -0.78
N MET A 211 5.95 -6.07 -0.04
CA MET A 211 5.74 -4.79 0.59
C MET A 211 6.81 -4.46 1.65
N GLU A 212 7.16 -5.44 2.47
CA GLU A 212 8.22 -5.40 3.48
C GLU A 212 9.59 -5.12 2.86
N VAL A 213 9.94 -5.80 1.75
CA VAL A 213 11.19 -5.53 1.00
C VAL A 213 11.24 -4.08 0.54
N VAL A 214 10.12 -3.58 0.01
CA VAL A 214 10.02 -2.22 -0.49
C VAL A 214 10.17 -1.19 0.64
N ILE A 215 9.58 -1.45 1.83
CA ILE A 215 9.75 -0.58 3.01
C ILE A 215 11.22 -0.53 3.43
N ALA A 216 11.87 -1.69 3.53
CA ALA A 216 13.28 -1.79 3.87
C ALA A 216 14.16 -1.05 2.85
N TRP A 217 13.86 -1.21 1.56
CA TRP A 217 14.57 -0.55 0.47
C TRP A 217 14.40 0.97 0.50
N MET A 218 13.19 1.47 0.78
CA MET A 218 12.94 2.91 0.94
C MET A 218 13.71 3.48 2.12
N ALA A 219 13.75 2.79 3.27
CA ALA A 219 14.53 3.21 4.42
C ALA A 219 16.04 3.21 4.15
N LEU A 220 16.54 2.29 3.33
CA LEU A 220 17.94 2.22 2.91
C LEU A 220 18.32 3.38 1.98
N GLN A 221 17.41 3.78 1.09
CA GLN A 221 17.63 4.82 0.07
C GLN A 221 17.14 6.21 0.49
N ASN A 222 16.78 6.42 1.77
CA ASN A 222 16.20 7.66 2.28
C ASN A 222 15.01 8.17 1.44
N SER A 223 14.15 7.25 0.98
CA SER A 223 12.90 7.56 0.28
C SER A 223 13.07 8.46 -0.96
N SER A 224 14.06 8.19 -1.82
CA SER A 224 14.18 8.92 -3.09
C SER A 224 12.90 8.82 -3.95
N LYS A 225 12.62 9.85 -4.74
CA LYS A 225 11.40 9.91 -5.58
C LYS A 225 11.38 8.77 -6.61
N GLU A 226 12.54 8.38 -7.10
CA GLU A 226 12.73 7.23 -7.99
C GLU A 226 12.41 5.93 -7.27
N CYS A 227 12.91 5.77 -6.04
CA CYS A 227 12.62 4.63 -5.18
C CYS A 227 11.11 4.46 -5.02
N LEU A 228 10.39 5.53 -4.69
CA LEU A 228 8.93 5.52 -4.58
C LEU A 228 8.21 5.04 -5.85
N ALA A 229 8.64 5.49 -7.02
CA ALA A 229 8.02 5.09 -8.28
C ALA A 229 8.21 3.58 -8.54
N TYR A 230 9.39 3.04 -8.23
CA TYR A 230 9.67 1.61 -8.34
C TYR A 230 8.91 0.80 -7.28
N SER A 231 8.81 1.31 -6.05
CA SER A 231 8.04 0.75 -4.95
C SER A 231 6.58 0.52 -5.35
N PHE A 232 5.92 1.57 -5.83
CA PHE A 232 4.54 1.45 -6.31
C PHE A 232 4.43 0.48 -7.48
N LEU A 233 5.35 0.55 -8.45
CA LEU A 233 5.33 -0.35 -9.60
C LEU A 233 5.42 -1.83 -9.17
N LEU A 234 6.33 -2.16 -8.25
CA LEU A 234 6.51 -3.52 -7.75
C LEU A 234 5.28 -4.02 -6.99
N VAL A 235 4.76 -3.21 -6.07
CA VAL A 235 3.58 -3.59 -5.28
C VAL A 235 2.35 -3.75 -6.18
N PHE A 236 2.11 -2.82 -7.12
CA PHE A 236 0.99 -2.97 -8.07
C PHE A 236 1.17 -4.16 -9.00
N THR A 237 2.40 -4.47 -9.41
CA THR A 237 2.64 -5.64 -10.26
C THR A 237 2.36 -6.93 -9.50
N ALA A 238 2.77 -7.04 -8.24
CA ALA A 238 2.45 -8.19 -7.39
C ALA A 238 0.92 -8.31 -7.17
N MET A 239 0.26 -7.21 -6.82
CA MET A 239 -1.20 -7.16 -6.66
C MET A 239 -1.94 -7.56 -7.95
N ALA A 240 -1.51 -7.03 -9.10
CA ALA A 240 -2.10 -7.32 -10.40
C ALA A 240 -1.84 -8.75 -10.85
N TRP A 241 -0.65 -9.31 -10.57
CA TRP A 241 -0.32 -10.70 -10.86
C TRP A 241 -1.30 -11.65 -10.17
N HIS A 242 -1.53 -11.49 -8.87
CA HIS A 242 -2.48 -12.32 -8.14
C HIS A 242 -3.95 -12.07 -8.53
N ALA A 243 -4.28 -10.86 -9.00
CA ALA A 243 -5.60 -10.55 -9.53
C ALA A 243 -5.87 -11.21 -10.89
N VAL A 244 -4.86 -11.30 -11.76
CA VAL A 244 -5.00 -11.81 -13.13
C VAL A 244 -4.78 -13.33 -13.23
N ASP A 245 -3.78 -13.87 -12.54
CA ASP A 245 -3.38 -15.28 -12.67
C ASP A 245 -4.13 -16.19 -11.67
N GLY A 246 -4.79 -15.61 -10.66
CA GLY A 246 -5.48 -16.37 -9.62
C GLY A 246 -6.95 -16.03 -9.41
N SER A 247 -7.49 -14.96 -10.03
CA SER A 247 -8.79 -14.36 -9.68
C SER A 247 -8.96 -14.02 -8.19
N ARG A 248 -7.87 -14.05 -7.40
CA ARG A 248 -7.86 -14.06 -5.93
C ARG A 248 -7.21 -12.82 -5.32
N GLY A 249 -6.69 -11.92 -6.16
CA GLY A 249 -6.03 -10.68 -5.76
C GLY A 249 -6.98 -9.48 -5.64
N PRO A 250 -6.46 -8.32 -5.20
CA PRO A 250 -7.19 -7.06 -5.04
C PRO A 250 -8.05 -6.66 -6.25
N PRO A 251 -9.23 -6.04 -6.05
CA PRO A 251 -10.06 -5.57 -7.15
C PRO A 251 -9.27 -4.65 -8.09
N VAL A 252 -9.39 -4.86 -9.40
CA VAL A 252 -8.78 -4.02 -10.45
C VAL A 252 -9.02 -2.51 -10.23
N PRO A 253 -10.19 -2.04 -9.74
CA PRO A 253 -10.38 -0.64 -9.38
C PRO A 253 -9.41 -0.11 -8.31
N VAL A 254 -9.00 -0.92 -7.33
CA VAL A 254 -7.99 -0.53 -6.31
C VAL A 254 -6.61 -0.35 -6.96
N VAL A 255 -6.30 -1.17 -7.95
CA VAL A 255 -5.10 -1.05 -8.79
C VAL A 255 -5.18 0.21 -9.69
N PHE A 256 -6.37 0.55 -10.21
CA PHE A 256 -6.58 1.69 -11.10
C PHE A 256 -6.70 3.05 -10.40
N PHE A 257 -7.34 3.15 -9.23
CA PHE A 257 -7.44 4.39 -8.45
C PHE A 257 -6.07 4.88 -7.97
N CYS A 258 -5.16 3.95 -7.65
CA CYS A 258 -3.77 4.29 -7.41
C CYS A 258 -2.96 4.47 -8.72
N GLY A 259 -3.36 3.78 -9.79
CA GLY A 259 -2.80 3.89 -11.14
C GLY A 259 -3.03 5.23 -11.84
N GLU A 260 -4.02 6.02 -11.45
CA GLU A 260 -4.29 7.32 -12.08
C GLU A 260 -3.21 8.37 -11.81
N LYS A 261 -2.61 8.38 -10.61
CA LYS A 261 -1.40 9.17 -10.33
C LYS A 261 -0.15 8.60 -11.04
N LEU A 262 -0.16 7.32 -11.41
CA LEU A 262 0.95 6.66 -12.11
C LEU A 262 0.94 6.90 -13.63
N ARG A 263 -0.14 7.35 -14.27
CA ARG A 263 -0.08 7.67 -15.72
C ARG A 263 0.92 8.79 -16.04
N GLY A 264 1.06 9.77 -15.14
CA GLY A 264 2.08 10.83 -15.23
C GLY A 264 3.50 10.38 -14.88
N ALA A 265 3.65 9.39 -14.00
CA ALA A 265 4.94 8.82 -13.59
C ALA A 265 5.46 7.76 -14.57
N LYS A 266 4.57 6.92 -15.12
CA LYS A 266 4.84 5.90 -16.13
C LYS A 266 5.45 6.53 -17.39
N ARG A 267 4.92 7.67 -17.85
CA ARG A 267 5.52 8.42 -18.98
C ARG A 267 6.96 8.88 -18.72
N ARG A 268 7.28 9.27 -17.49
CA ARG A 268 8.63 9.70 -17.09
C ARG A 268 9.57 8.50 -16.92
N ALA A 269 9.12 7.44 -16.28
CA ALA A 269 9.89 6.21 -16.09
C ALA A 269 10.19 5.51 -17.42
N THR A 270 9.22 5.40 -18.33
CA THR A 270 9.42 4.80 -19.66
C THR A 270 10.40 5.62 -20.50
N ASN A 271 10.32 6.96 -20.47
CA ASN A 271 11.29 7.82 -21.16
C ASN A 271 12.70 7.75 -20.54
N MET A 272 12.81 7.53 -19.23
CA MET A 272 14.09 7.42 -18.53
C MET A 272 14.76 6.07 -18.81
N ILE A 273 14.00 4.97 -18.76
CA ILE A 273 14.47 3.62 -19.13
C ILE A 273 14.89 3.59 -20.60
N PHE A 274 14.12 4.20 -21.50
CA PHE A 274 14.47 4.28 -22.92
C PHE A 274 15.75 5.09 -23.16
N LYS A 275 15.97 6.19 -22.42
CA LYS A 275 17.21 6.97 -22.46
C LYS A 275 18.41 6.22 -21.87
N LEU A 276 18.22 5.41 -20.84
CA LEU A 276 19.25 4.56 -20.25
C LEU A 276 19.66 3.45 -21.22
N VAL A 277 18.70 2.80 -21.88
CA VAL A 277 18.95 1.75 -22.87
C VAL A 277 19.65 2.29 -24.12
N ILE A 278 19.33 3.52 -24.55
CA ILE A 278 20.03 4.18 -25.67
C ILE A 278 21.45 4.61 -25.30
N ARG A 279 21.71 5.02 -24.05
CA ARG A 279 23.07 5.39 -23.60
C ARG A 279 24.00 4.19 -23.38
N MET A 280 23.44 3.00 -23.24
CA MET A 280 24.20 1.75 -23.08
C MET A 280 24.48 1.02 -24.41
N ARG A 281 24.08 1.61 -25.54
CA ARG A 281 24.43 1.18 -26.90
C ARG A 281 25.30 2.24 -27.56
#